data_AF-M8A9F8-F1
#
_entry.id   AF-M8A9F8-F1
#
_cell.length_a   1.000
_cell.length_b   1.000
_cell.length_c   1.000
_cell.angle_alpha   90.00
_cell.angle_beta   90.00
_cell.angle_gamma   90.00
#
_symmetry.space_group_name_H-M   'P 1'
#
loop_
_entity.id
_entity.type
_entity.pdbx_description
1 polymer ?
#
loop_
_entity_poly.entity_id
_entity_poly.type
_entity_poly.pdbx_seq_one_letter_code
_entity_poly.pdbx_strand_id
1 'polypeptide(L)'
;MTSERPLIDAASAHPPPPASQLPPSQPEPSVRADHLGFSVEVPDPFRPSRRDQPDPSASERELHEGGEYRAVAVGEPSPEFAGNAVRTAKYSALTFLPRNLFEQFRRLSYVYFLAITVLNQLPQVAVFGRGASVLPLAFVLFVTAVKDAYEDIRRHRSDRRENNRLAAVLAPQTAGEYLPKKWKHIRVGDVVRVASNETLPADMVLLATSDPTGLAHVQTVNLDGETNLKTRE
;
A
#
# COMPACT_ATOMS: atom_id res chain seq x y z
N MET A 1 -36.08 -70.74 0.19
CA MET A 1 -36.73 -70.00 -0.90
C MET A 1 -35.78 -68.87 -1.29
N THR A 2 -34.77 -69.12 -2.11
CA THR A 2 -34.73 -69.10 -3.60
C THR A 2 -34.74 -67.68 -4.21
N SER A 3 -33.71 -67.46 -5.06
CA SER A 3 -33.60 -66.48 -6.17
C SER A 3 -33.18 -65.05 -5.80
N GLU A 4 -32.36 -64.29 -6.53
CA GLU A 4 -31.19 -64.49 -7.43
C GLU A 4 -30.52 -63.10 -7.59
N ARG A 5 -29.29 -63.10 -8.11
CA ARG A 5 -28.33 -62.01 -8.51
C ARG A 5 -28.90 -60.87 -9.40
N PRO A 6 -28.18 -59.77 -9.81
CA PRO A 6 -26.70 -59.62 -10.06
C PRO A 6 -26.02 -58.28 -9.63
N LEU A 7 -24.69 -58.20 -9.41
CA LEU A 7 -23.57 -57.78 -10.31
C LEU A 7 -23.89 -56.46 -11.08
N ILE A 8 -23.15 -55.34 -11.05
CA ILE A 8 -21.73 -55.04 -11.39
C ILE A 8 -21.42 -53.58 -10.96
N ASP A 9 -20.20 -53.25 -10.49
CA ASP A 9 -19.34 -52.08 -10.85
C ASP A 9 -18.26 -51.87 -9.76
N ALA A 10 -16.98 -52.18 -10.02
CA ALA A 10 -15.99 -51.41 -10.78
C ALA A 10 -15.03 -50.65 -9.84
N ALA A 11 -14.08 -51.40 -9.26
CA ALA A 11 -12.88 -50.84 -8.63
C ALA A 11 -11.70 -51.05 -9.60
N SER A 12 -11.29 -49.98 -10.28
CA SER A 12 -10.11 -49.94 -11.15
C SER A 12 -8.94 -49.35 -10.37
N ALA A 13 -7.91 -50.16 -10.14
CA ALA A 13 -6.61 -49.74 -9.61
C ALA A 13 -5.57 -49.82 -10.75
N HIS A 14 -4.89 -48.70 -11.03
CA HIS A 14 -3.72 -48.63 -11.92
C HIS A 14 -2.42 -48.81 -11.14
N PRO A 15 -1.43 -49.52 -11.71
CA PRO A 15 -0.09 -48.93 -11.88
C PRO A 15 0.56 -49.27 -13.27
N PRO A 16 1.75 -48.73 -13.61
CA PRO A 16 2.04 -48.15 -14.93
C PRO A 16 2.89 -49.04 -15.86
N PRO A 17 3.02 -48.69 -17.16
CA PRO A 17 4.08 -49.20 -18.02
C PRO A 17 5.31 -48.25 -18.09
N PRO A 18 6.52 -48.80 -18.36
CA PRO A 18 7.81 -48.11 -18.27
C PRO A 18 8.26 -47.44 -19.59
N ALA A 19 9.25 -46.56 -19.45
CA ALA A 19 9.90 -45.78 -20.49
C ALA A 19 10.58 -46.61 -21.59
N SER A 20 10.50 -46.13 -22.83
CA SER A 20 11.43 -46.50 -23.90
C SER A 20 11.80 -45.25 -24.68
N GLN A 21 13.01 -44.77 -24.41
CA GLN A 21 13.78 -43.80 -25.18
C GLN A 21 14.45 -44.53 -26.36
N LEU A 22 14.70 -43.81 -27.47
CA LEU A 22 16.04 -43.53 -28.03
C LEU A 22 15.92 -42.75 -29.38
N PRO A 23 16.98 -42.05 -29.84
CA PRO A 23 16.99 -40.73 -30.52
C PRO A 23 17.66 -40.86 -31.92
N PRO A 24 18.43 -39.92 -32.54
CA PRO A 24 18.64 -38.46 -32.41
C PRO A 24 18.44 -37.73 -33.79
N SER A 25 18.64 -36.41 -33.99
CA SER A 25 19.91 -35.79 -34.42
C SER A 25 19.78 -34.25 -34.63
N GLN A 26 20.73 -33.47 -34.10
CA GLN A 26 21.18 -32.16 -34.64
C GLN A 26 22.62 -32.37 -35.19
N PRO A 27 23.26 -31.49 -36.01
CA PRO A 27 22.97 -30.11 -36.44
C PRO A 27 23.04 -29.90 -37.99
N GLU A 28 22.72 -28.74 -38.60
CA GLU A 28 23.69 -27.71 -39.07
C GLU A 28 22.97 -26.46 -39.69
N PRO A 29 23.62 -25.28 -39.79
CA PRO A 29 23.00 -24.02 -40.24
C PRO A 29 23.29 -23.55 -41.68
N SER A 30 22.37 -22.70 -42.14
CA SER A 30 22.43 -21.59 -43.13
C SER A 30 22.79 -21.84 -44.61
N VAL A 31 21.83 -21.52 -45.50
CA VAL A 31 22.12 -21.01 -46.86
C VAL A 31 21.23 -19.80 -47.13
N ARG A 32 21.86 -18.64 -47.29
CA ARG A 32 21.28 -17.41 -47.85
C ARG A 32 21.08 -17.60 -49.36
N ALA A 33 19.90 -17.26 -49.86
CA ALA A 33 19.68 -16.99 -51.28
C ALA A 33 19.17 -15.55 -51.41
N ASP A 34 20.08 -14.67 -51.81
CA ASP A 34 19.79 -13.31 -52.24
C ASP A 34 18.97 -13.39 -53.55
N HIS A 35 17.72 -12.93 -53.50
CA HIS A 35 16.97 -12.61 -54.71
C HIS A 35 16.80 -11.09 -54.80
N LEU A 36 17.54 -10.53 -55.74
CA LEU A 36 17.42 -9.18 -56.28
C LEU A 36 16.00 -8.96 -56.83
N GLY A 37 15.11 -8.44 -55.99
CA GLY A 37 13.88 -7.78 -56.41
C GLY A 37 14.13 -6.29 -56.57
N PHE A 38 14.32 -5.82 -57.80
CA PHE A 38 14.35 -4.39 -58.10
C PHE A 38 12.90 -3.86 -58.02
N SER A 39 12.54 -3.27 -56.88
CA SER A 39 11.27 -2.55 -56.74
C SER A 39 11.55 -1.06 -56.91
N VAL A 40 11.07 -0.48 -58.01
CA VAL A 40 11.10 0.97 -58.24
C VAL A 40 10.00 1.58 -57.38
N GLU A 41 10.39 2.18 -56.27
CA GLU A 41 9.49 2.92 -55.39
C GLU A 41 9.18 4.27 -56.06
N VAL A 42 7.94 4.42 -56.56
CA VAL A 42 7.42 5.71 -57.03
C VAL A 42 7.03 6.52 -55.79
N PRO A 43 7.63 7.69 -55.52
CA PRO A 43 7.30 8.46 -54.32
C PRO A 43 5.88 9.03 -54.43
N ASP A 44 5.03 8.69 -53.46
CA ASP A 44 3.73 9.32 -53.29
C ASP A 44 3.92 10.77 -52.80
N PRO A 45 3.49 11.80 -53.55
CA PRO A 45 3.73 13.21 -53.23
C PRO A 45 3.01 13.69 -51.97
N PHE A 46 2.15 12.87 -51.36
CA PHE A 46 1.42 13.20 -50.13
C PHE A 46 1.87 12.40 -48.90
N ARG A 47 2.94 11.61 -49.00
CA ARG A 47 3.52 10.93 -47.83
C ARG A 47 4.34 11.94 -47.01
N PRO A 48 4.03 12.18 -45.73
CA PRO A 48 4.86 13.05 -44.89
C PRO A 48 6.29 12.51 -44.86
N SER A 49 7.26 13.41 -44.98
CA SER A 49 8.67 13.04 -45.02
C SER A 49 9.04 12.28 -43.74
N ARG A 50 9.90 11.26 -43.85
CA ARG A 50 10.38 10.44 -42.70
C ARG A 50 11.09 11.26 -41.60
N ARG A 51 11.25 12.57 -41.77
CA ARG A 51 11.73 13.51 -40.75
C ARG A 51 10.63 14.01 -39.80
N ASP A 52 9.35 13.83 -40.15
CA ASP A 52 8.20 14.28 -39.36
C ASP A 52 7.49 13.14 -38.60
N GLN A 53 8.02 11.91 -38.68
CA GLN A 53 7.54 10.80 -37.88
C GLN A 53 8.38 10.75 -36.60
N PRO A 54 7.78 10.91 -35.40
CA PRO A 54 8.53 10.84 -34.16
C PRO A 54 9.19 9.46 -34.09
N ASP A 55 10.51 9.44 -33.96
CA ASP A 55 11.30 8.22 -33.86
C ASP A 55 10.86 7.48 -32.59
N PRO A 56 10.30 6.25 -32.66
CA PRO A 56 9.85 5.53 -31.46
C PRO A 56 11.02 5.26 -30.49
N SER A 57 12.25 5.19 -31.02
CA SER A 57 13.47 5.10 -30.22
C SER A 57 13.89 6.43 -29.59
N ALA A 58 13.42 7.58 -30.07
CA ALA A 58 13.66 8.87 -29.43
C ALA A 58 12.76 9.04 -28.19
N SER A 59 11.49 8.58 -28.27
CA SER A 59 10.61 8.51 -27.09
C SER A 59 11.16 7.60 -26.00
N GLU A 60 11.77 6.46 -26.35
CA GLU A 60 12.42 5.57 -25.37
C GLU A 60 13.74 6.14 -24.82
N ARG A 61 14.46 6.95 -25.61
CA ARG A 61 15.75 7.55 -25.21
C ARG A 61 15.59 8.81 -24.38
N GLU A 62 14.57 9.64 -24.63
CA GLU A 62 14.25 10.81 -23.80
C GLU A 62 13.65 10.40 -22.43
N LEU A 63 13.09 9.18 -22.30
CA LEU A 63 12.69 8.60 -21.02
C LEU A 63 13.88 8.21 -20.12
N HIS A 64 15.09 8.08 -20.68
CA HIS A 64 16.26 7.52 -20.00
C HIS A 64 17.28 8.56 -19.53
N GLU A 65 17.07 9.85 -19.78
CA GLU A 65 17.91 10.94 -19.28
C GLU A 65 17.27 11.65 -18.08
N GLY A 66 17.73 11.31 -16.88
CA GLY A 66 17.82 12.27 -15.77
C GLY A 66 16.75 12.27 -14.68
N GLY A 67 15.80 11.33 -14.67
CA GLY A 67 14.87 11.13 -13.57
C GLY A 67 14.62 9.65 -13.31
N GLU A 68 14.68 9.21 -12.05
CA GLU A 68 14.10 7.92 -11.67
C GLU A 68 12.58 8.02 -11.84
N TYR A 69 12.07 7.69 -13.03
CA TYR A 69 10.64 7.53 -13.23
C TYR A 69 10.19 6.22 -12.61
N ARG A 70 9.11 6.27 -11.85
CA ARG A 70 8.51 5.08 -11.25
C ARG A 70 7.43 4.53 -12.17
N ALA A 71 7.69 3.38 -12.78
CA ALA A 71 6.68 2.65 -13.54
C ALA A 71 5.72 1.92 -12.58
N VAL A 72 4.41 2.03 -12.83
CA VAL A 72 3.37 1.29 -12.09
C VAL A 72 2.41 0.68 -13.11
N ALA A 73 2.24 -0.64 -13.06
CA ALA A 73 1.24 -1.33 -13.87
C ALA A 73 -0.17 -1.08 -13.32
N VAL A 74 -1.06 -0.56 -14.17
CA VAL A 74 -2.45 -0.25 -13.80
C VAL A 74 -3.28 -1.53 -13.78
N GLY A 75 -4.03 -1.75 -12.70
CA GLY A 75 -4.81 -2.97 -12.47
C GLY A 75 -4.02 -4.11 -11.83
N GLU A 76 -2.71 -3.97 -11.69
CA GLU A 76 -1.82 -4.98 -11.10
C GLU A 76 -1.25 -4.49 -9.77
N PRO A 77 -1.84 -4.88 -8.62
CA PRO A 77 -1.39 -4.42 -7.32
C PRO A 77 0.02 -4.94 -6.99
N SER A 78 0.97 -4.02 -6.75
CA SER A 78 2.35 -4.37 -6.45
C SER A 78 2.61 -4.47 -4.92
N PRO A 79 3.29 -5.53 -4.45
CA PRO A 79 3.71 -5.68 -3.06
C PRO A 79 5.03 -4.94 -2.72
N GLU A 80 5.77 -4.42 -3.71
CA GLU A 80 7.04 -3.71 -3.49
C GLU A 80 6.86 -2.42 -2.68
N PHE A 81 5.65 -1.88 -2.65
CA PHE A 81 5.35 -0.61 -2.01
C PHE A 81 4.75 -0.77 -0.62
N ALA A 82 4.94 0.27 0.19
CA ALA A 82 4.33 0.38 1.50
C ALA A 82 2.81 0.14 1.42
N GLY A 83 2.26 -0.51 2.45
CA GLY A 83 0.81 -0.71 2.54
C GLY A 83 0.08 0.59 2.88
N ASN A 84 -1.21 0.64 2.57
CA ASN A 84 -2.06 1.81 2.81
C ASN A 84 -2.66 1.86 4.25
N ALA A 85 -1.96 1.29 5.23
CA ALA A 85 -2.43 1.24 6.61
C ALA A 85 -1.95 2.46 7.40
N VAL A 86 -2.88 3.23 7.96
CA VAL A 86 -2.57 4.38 8.81
C VAL A 86 -2.33 3.90 10.25
N ARG A 87 -1.23 4.37 10.85
CA ARG A 87 -0.90 4.15 12.26
C ARG A 87 -0.45 5.45 12.90
N THR A 88 -1.33 6.07 13.67
CA THR A 88 -1.06 7.27 14.47
C THR A 88 -0.76 6.96 15.93
N ALA A 89 -1.19 5.79 16.41
CA ALA A 89 -0.95 5.37 17.78
C ALA A 89 0.52 5.00 18.02
N LYS A 90 1.08 5.54 19.11
CA LYS A 90 2.51 5.49 19.41
C LYS A 90 2.90 4.28 20.24
N TYR A 91 2.01 3.87 21.14
CA TYR A 91 2.30 2.84 22.13
C TYR A 91 1.60 1.53 21.79
N SER A 92 2.19 0.43 22.23
CA SER A 92 1.50 -0.84 22.44
C SER A 92 1.26 -1.03 23.93
N ALA A 93 0.39 -1.97 24.31
CA ALA A 93 0.10 -2.25 25.72
C ALA A 93 1.37 -2.48 26.56
N LEU A 94 2.38 -3.16 25.99
CA LEU A 94 3.66 -3.45 26.66
C LEU A 94 4.67 -2.30 26.57
N THR A 95 4.67 -1.53 25.48
CA THR A 95 5.63 -0.44 25.30
C THR A 95 5.16 0.88 25.90
N PHE A 96 3.89 0.98 26.31
CA PHE A 96 3.31 2.17 26.90
C PHE A 96 4.11 2.64 28.11
N LEU A 97 4.18 1.85 29.18
CA LEU A 97 4.81 2.28 30.43
C LEU A 97 6.28 2.71 30.27
N PRO A 98 7.18 1.90 29.66
CA PRO A 98 8.59 2.29 29.55
C PRO A 98 8.79 3.50 28.64
N ARG A 99 8.07 3.61 27.52
CA ARG A 99 8.23 4.75 26.59
C ARG A 99 7.59 6.01 27.14
N ASN A 100 6.39 5.91 27.70
CA ASN A 100 5.70 7.04 28.31
C ASN A 100 6.52 7.63 29.47
N LEU A 101 7.08 6.78 30.34
CA LEU A 101 7.91 7.25 31.45
C LEU A 101 9.20 7.92 30.96
N PHE A 102 9.85 7.34 29.95
CA PHE A 102 11.02 7.94 29.32
C PHE A 102 10.70 9.32 28.71
N GLU A 103 9.59 9.44 27.98
CA GLU A 103 9.12 10.70 27.39
C GLU A 103 8.79 11.76 28.47
N GLN A 104 8.20 11.35 29.59
CA GLN A 104 7.97 12.24 30.73
C GLN A 104 9.31 12.74 31.27
N PHE A 105 10.27 11.86 31.61
CA PHE A 105 11.56 12.28 32.19
C PHE A 105 12.49 13.06 31.25
N ARG A 106 12.19 13.16 29.95
CA ARG A 106 12.88 14.13 29.07
C ARG A 106 12.55 15.59 29.41
N ARG A 107 11.51 15.84 30.21
CA ARG A 107 11.16 17.19 30.71
C ARG A 107 11.94 17.47 31.99
N LEU A 108 12.69 18.58 31.98
CA LEU A 108 13.55 18.98 33.11
C LEU A 108 12.79 19.09 34.44
N SER A 109 11.51 19.50 34.42
CA SER A 109 10.67 19.59 35.62
C SER A 109 10.56 18.26 36.36
N TYR A 110 10.37 17.14 35.65
CA TYR A 110 10.25 15.82 36.28
C TYR A 110 11.59 15.31 36.81
N VAL A 111 12.70 15.62 36.13
CA VAL A 111 14.05 15.30 36.62
C VAL A 111 14.36 16.09 37.89
N TYR A 112 14.02 17.39 37.91
CA TYR A 112 14.18 18.24 39.09
C TYR A 112 13.37 17.72 40.29
N PHE A 113 12.09 17.41 40.10
CA PHE A 113 11.26 16.86 41.17
C PHE A 113 11.75 15.48 41.62
N LEU A 114 12.26 14.66 40.72
CA LEU A 114 12.87 13.38 41.06
C LEU A 114 14.13 13.58 41.92
N ALA A 115 15.01 14.51 41.56
CA ALA A 115 16.20 14.81 42.35
C ALA A 115 15.83 15.27 43.77
N ILE A 116 14.86 16.17 43.91
CA ILE A 116 14.34 16.59 45.23
C ILE A 116 13.74 15.41 45.99
N THR A 117 12.97 14.55 45.31
CA THR A 117 12.36 13.37 45.93
C THR A 117 13.42 12.41 46.46
N VAL A 118 14.49 12.18 45.69
CA VAL A 118 15.63 11.33 46.09
C VAL A 118 16.42 11.95 47.25
N LEU A 119 16.71 13.26 47.18
CA LEU A 119 17.37 13.96 48.29
C LEU A 119 16.55 13.85 49.58
N ASN A 120 15.23 14.01 49.50
CA ASN A 120 14.32 13.85 50.64
C ASN A 120 14.24 12.41 51.20
N GLN A 121 14.81 11.39 50.54
CA GLN A 121 14.91 10.04 51.12
C GLN A 121 16.13 9.89 52.04
N LEU A 122 17.11 10.78 51.94
CA LEU A 122 18.28 10.76 52.81
C LEU A 122 17.88 11.33 54.18
N PRO A 123 17.96 10.54 55.26
CA PRO A 123 17.42 10.94 56.56
C PRO A 123 18.04 12.22 57.13
N GLN A 124 19.28 12.53 56.73
CA GLN A 124 20.02 13.72 57.16
C GLN A 124 19.54 15.04 56.53
N VAL A 125 18.81 15.00 55.41
CA VAL A 125 18.28 16.20 54.71
C VAL A 125 16.76 16.14 54.48
N ALA A 126 16.10 15.08 54.96
CA ALA A 126 14.67 14.87 54.75
C ALA A 126 13.84 15.91 55.51
N VAL A 127 13.00 16.66 54.78
CA VAL A 127 12.05 17.63 55.37
C VAL A 127 10.68 17.01 55.63
N PHE A 128 10.32 15.98 54.86
CA PHE A 128 9.02 15.29 54.93
C PHE A 128 9.20 13.80 55.21
N GLY A 129 8.14 13.14 55.66
CA GLY A 129 8.11 11.67 55.75
C GLY A 129 8.33 11.02 54.38
N ARG A 130 9.01 9.86 54.35
CA ARG A 130 9.45 9.17 53.13
C ARG A 130 8.36 8.98 52.07
N GLY A 131 7.13 8.63 52.48
CA GLY A 131 6.00 8.46 51.57
C GLY A 131 5.40 9.79 51.09
N ALA A 132 5.34 10.79 51.99
CA ALA A 132 4.77 12.10 51.68
C ALA A 132 5.60 12.86 50.64
N SER A 133 6.93 12.68 50.62
CA SER A 133 7.82 13.32 49.65
C SER A 133 7.71 12.76 48.22
N VAL A 134 7.34 11.49 48.06
CA VAL A 134 7.21 10.83 46.73
C VAL A 134 5.84 11.11 46.09
N LEU A 135 4.81 11.28 46.93
CA LEU A 135 3.43 11.35 46.50
C LEU A 135 3.15 12.41 45.42
N PRO A 136 3.65 13.66 45.50
CA PRO A 136 3.38 14.68 44.48
C PRO A 136 3.91 14.29 43.10
N LEU A 137 5.15 13.79 43.01
CA LEU A 137 5.74 13.37 41.75
C LEU A 137 4.99 12.16 41.19
N ALA A 138 4.72 11.15 42.03
CA ALA A 138 3.98 9.96 41.62
C ALA A 138 2.58 10.32 41.08
N PHE A 139 1.87 11.24 41.75
CA PHE A 139 0.55 11.70 41.34
C PHE A 139 0.59 12.37 39.95
N VAL A 140 1.51 13.30 39.72
CA VAL A 140 1.58 14.02 38.44
C VAL A 140 1.99 13.07 37.29
N LEU A 141 2.97 12.18 37.52
CA LEU A 141 3.36 11.17 36.53
C LEU A 141 2.18 10.24 36.20
N PHE A 142 1.43 9.82 37.22
CA PHE A 142 0.26 8.96 37.06
C PHE A 142 -0.85 9.64 36.25
N VAL A 143 -1.28 10.85 36.64
CA VAL A 143 -2.34 11.57 35.91
C VAL A 143 -1.93 11.83 34.45
N THR A 144 -0.66 12.18 34.22
CA THR A 144 -0.13 12.37 32.87
C THR A 144 -0.17 11.07 32.08
N ALA A 145 0.27 9.95 32.66
CA ALA A 145 0.22 8.64 32.01
C ALA A 145 -1.21 8.21 31.69
N VAL A 146 -2.18 8.42 32.59
CA VAL A 146 -3.59 8.10 32.33
C VAL A 146 -4.14 8.90 31.16
N LYS A 147 -3.84 10.21 31.11
CA LYS A 147 -4.22 11.07 29.97
C LYS A 147 -3.63 10.55 28.67
N ASP A 148 -2.32 10.29 28.64
CA ASP A 148 -1.60 9.86 27.44
C ASP A 148 -2.08 8.47 26.97
N ALA A 149 -2.39 7.57 27.90
CA ALA A 149 -3.00 6.27 27.60
C ALA A 149 -4.39 6.42 26.97
N TYR A 150 -5.24 7.27 27.54
CA TYR A 150 -6.59 7.52 27.01
C TYR A 150 -6.52 8.09 25.58
N GLU A 151 -5.62 9.04 25.35
CA GLU A 151 -5.39 9.62 24.04
C GLU A 151 -4.91 8.57 23.03
N ASP A 152 -3.95 7.72 23.41
CA ASP A 152 -3.45 6.69 22.51
C ASP A 152 -4.50 5.61 22.19
N ILE A 153 -5.36 5.24 23.15
CA ILE A 153 -6.51 4.34 22.90
C ILE A 153 -7.46 4.96 21.88
N ARG A 154 -7.72 6.27 21.96
CA ARG A 154 -8.54 6.98 20.98
C ARG A 154 -7.89 6.94 19.59
N ARG A 155 -6.57 7.11 19.50
CA ARG A 155 -5.82 6.95 18.24
C ARG A 155 -5.96 5.55 17.66
N HIS A 156 -5.76 4.50 18.45
CA HIS A 156 -5.98 3.11 18.02
C HIS A 156 -7.39 2.87 17.48
N ARG A 157 -8.42 3.44 18.13
CA ARG A 157 -9.81 3.34 17.65
C ARG A 157 -10.00 4.08 16.33
N SER A 158 -9.44 5.28 16.19
CA SER A 158 -9.50 6.06 14.96
C SER A 158 -8.78 5.35 13.81
N ASP A 159 -7.55 4.88 14.03
CA ASP A 159 -6.76 4.13 13.05
C ASP A 159 -7.52 2.89 12.58
N ARG A 160 -8.15 2.13 13.51
CA ARG A 160 -8.97 0.97 13.14
C ARG A 160 -10.19 1.35 12.31
N ARG A 161 -10.83 2.49 12.57
CA ARG A 161 -11.97 2.94 11.79
C ARG A 161 -11.54 3.29 10.36
N GLU A 162 -10.45 4.04 10.22
CA GLU A 162 -9.93 4.45 8.91
C GLU A 162 -9.48 3.25 8.08
N ASN A 163 -8.67 2.39 8.68
CA ASN A 163 -8.12 1.21 8.02
C ASN A 163 -9.18 0.18 7.57
N ASN A 164 -10.38 0.22 8.16
CA ASN A 164 -11.49 -0.67 7.81
C ASN A 164 -12.57 -0.01 6.94
N ARG A 165 -12.41 1.27 6.54
CA ARG A 165 -13.28 1.86 5.49
C ARG A 165 -13.18 1.05 4.21
N LEU A 166 -14.25 1.02 3.43
CA LEU A 166 -14.32 0.29 2.17
C LEU A 166 -14.11 1.26 1.00
N ALA A 167 -13.46 0.77 -0.05
CA ALA A 167 -13.38 1.41 -1.35
C ALA A 167 -13.78 0.40 -2.42
N ALA A 168 -14.36 0.88 -3.52
CA ALA A 168 -14.71 0.05 -4.67
C ALA A 168 -13.48 -0.11 -5.57
N VAL A 169 -12.89 -1.30 -5.62
CA VAL A 169 -11.66 -1.58 -6.38
C VAL A 169 -11.97 -2.53 -7.53
N LEU A 170 -11.45 -2.23 -8.72
CA LEU A 170 -11.63 -3.06 -9.92
C LEU A 170 -11.09 -4.48 -9.67
N ALA A 171 -11.93 -5.48 -9.93
CA ALA A 171 -11.54 -6.87 -9.79
C ALA A 171 -10.54 -7.26 -10.91
N PRO A 172 -9.37 -7.83 -10.59
CA PRO A 172 -8.40 -8.24 -11.61
C PRO A 172 -8.92 -9.33 -12.56
N GLN A 173 -9.86 -10.15 -12.08
CA GLN A 173 -10.33 -11.36 -12.75
C GLN A 173 -11.71 -11.22 -13.39
N THR A 174 -12.46 -10.15 -13.09
CA THR A 174 -13.79 -9.91 -13.64
C THR A 174 -13.82 -8.58 -14.37
N ALA A 175 -14.05 -8.62 -15.70
CA ALA A 175 -14.09 -7.42 -16.50
C ALA A 175 -15.23 -6.48 -16.05
N GLY A 176 -14.86 -5.30 -15.55
CA GLY A 176 -15.79 -4.22 -15.21
C GLY A 176 -16.47 -4.31 -13.83
N GLU A 177 -16.15 -5.33 -13.02
CA GLU A 177 -16.72 -5.46 -11.67
C GLU A 177 -15.84 -4.74 -10.63
N TYR A 178 -16.48 -4.02 -9.70
CA TYR A 178 -15.80 -3.40 -8.56
C TYR A 178 -16.17 -4.10 -7.26
N LEU A 179 -15.17 -4.53 -6.50
CA LEU A 179 -15.35 -5.23 -5.24
C LEU A 179 -14.97 -4.34 -4.04
N PRO A 180 -15.66 -4.47 -2.90
CA PRO A 180 -15.32 -3.74 -1.70
C PRO A 180 -13.98 -4.22 -1.12
N LYS A 181 -13.01 -3.33 -1.04
CA LYS A 181 -11.69 -3.58 -0.43
C LYS A 181 -11.47 -2.63 0.74
N LYS A 182 -10.96 -3.14 1.87
CA LYS A 182 -10.61 -2.29 3.01
C LYS A 182 -9.45 -1.37 2.66
N TRP A 183 -9.49 -0.13 3.14
CA TRP A 183 -8.47 0.89 2.84
C TRP A 183 -7.04 0.41 3.12
N LYS A 184 -6.81 -0.27 4.26
CA LYS A 184 -5.49 -0.82 4.62
C LYS A 184 -4.95 -1.88 3.65
N HIS A 185 -5.79 -2.43 2.79
CA HIS A 185 -5.45 -3.45 1.81
C HIS A 185 -5.33 -2.91 0.38
N ILE A 186 -5.63 -1.63 0.15
CA ILE A 186 -5.37 -0.97 -1.12
C ILE A 186 -3.85 -0.93 -1.36
N ARG A 187 -3.45 -1.18 -2.61
CA ARG A 187 -2.08 -1.25 -3.07
C ARG A 187 -1.90 -0.36 -4.30
N VAL A 188 -0.68 0.10 -4.49
CA VAL A 188 -0.29 0.82 -5.71
C VAL A 188 -0.52 -0.11 -6.92
N GLY A 189 -1.21 0.41 -7.94
CA GLY A 189 -1.68 -0.35 -9.09
C GLY A 189 -3.18 -0.69 -9.03
N ASP A 190 -3.82 -0.66 -7.85
CA ASP A 190 -5.27 -0.82 -7.75
C ASP A 190 -6.01 0.31 -8.48
N VAL A 191 -7.03 -0.03 -9.27
CA VAL A 191 -7.95 0.94 -9.86
C VAL A 191 -9.15 1.10 -8.93
N VAL A 192 -9.36 2.31 -8.43
CA VAL A 192 -10.41 2.62 -7.45
C VAL A 192 -11.47 3.51 -8.09
N ARG A 193 -12.75 3.12 -7.94
CA ARG A 193 -13.88 3.97 -8.26
C ARG A 193 -14.32 4.72 -7.00
N VAL A 194 -14.40 6.03 -7.10
CA VAL A 194 -14.85 6.92 -6.01
C VAL A 194 -16.17 7.54 -6.43
N ALA A 195 -17.19 7.46 -5.56
CA ALA A 195 -18.46 8.12 -5.79
C ALA A 195 -18.45 9.58 -5.31
N SER A 196 -19.44 10.36 -5.75
CA SER A 196 -19.60 11.74 -5.28
C SER A 196 -19.74 11.79 -3.76
N ASN A 197 -19.08 12.77 -3.13
CA ASN A 197 -19.03 12.98 -1.68
C ASN A 197 -18.31 11.88 -0.87
N GLU A 198 -17.56 10.99 -1.53
CA GLU A 198 -16.69 10.04 -0.82
C GLU A 198 -15.29 10.63 -0.60
N THR A 199 -14.68 10.24 0.53
CA THR A 199 -13.28 10.58 0.82
C THR A 199 -12.34 9.70 0.03
N LEU A 200 -11.28 10.29 -0.52
CA LEU A 200 -10.24 9.56 -1.23
C LEU A 200 -9.45 8.65 -0.26
N PRO A 201 -9.22 7.38 -0.61
CA PRO A 201 -8.54 6.42 0.27
C PRO A 201 -7.01 6.54 0.30
N ALA A 202 -6.44 7.20 -0.71
CA ALA A 202 -5.01 7.42 -0.91
C ALA A 202 -4.81 8.53 -1.95
N ASP A 203 -3.56 8.89 -2.20
CA ASP A 203 -3.20 9.71 -3.36
C ASP A 203 -3.49 8.92 -4.65
N MET A 204 -4.17 9.56 -5.60
CA MET A 204 -4.69 8.92 -6.81
C MET A 204 -4.38 9.76 -8.05
N VAL A 205 -4.25 9.07 -9.19
CA VAL A 205 -4.24 9.69 -10.52
C VAL A 205 -5.62 9.53 -11.13
N LEU A 206 -6.17 10.61 -11.69
CA LEU A 206 -7.46 10.56 -12.38
C LEU A 206 -7.29 9.82 -13.71
N LEU A 207 -8.07 8.76 -13.92
CA LEU A 207 -8.07 8.00 -15.17
C LEU A 207 -9.31 8.31 -16.03
N ALA A 208 -10.45 8.48 -15.37
CA ALA A 208 -11.73 8.78 -15.99
C ALA A 208 -12.65 9.43 -14.97
N THR A 209 -13.59 10.23 -15.47
CA THR A 209 -14.65 10.87 -14.69
C THR A 209 -16.00 10.59 -15.36
N SER A 210 -17.09 10.75 -14.61
CA SER A 210 -18.45 10.71 -15.17
C SER A 210 -18.81 11.99 -15.94
N ASP A 211 -18.04 13.06 -15.76
CA ASP A 211 -18.25 14.31 -16.50
C ASP A 211 -17.72 14.15 -17.94
N PRO A 212 -18.54 14.40 -18.99
CA PRO A 212 -18.11 14.28 -20.38
C PRO A 212 -16.98 15.25 -20.76
N THR A 213 -16.74 16.29 -19.96
CA THR A 213 -15.63 17.24 -20.17
C THR A 213 -14.28 16.72 -19.68
N GLY A 214 -14.24 15.56 -18.99
CA GLY A 214 -13.01 15.02 -18.42
C GLY A 214 -12.64 15.61 -17.06
N LEU A 215 -13.44 16.55 -16.53
CA LEU A 215 -13.15 17.24 -15.28
C LEU A 215 -13.63 16.48 -14.04
N ALA A 216 -12.84 16.54 -12.96
CA ALA A 216 -13.23 16.13 -11.62
C ALA A 216 -13.07 17.27 -10.62
N HIS A 217 -13.99 17.38 -9.67
CA HIS A 217 -13.95 18.39 -8.62
C HIS A 217 -13.60 17.75 -7.28
N VAL A 218 -12.57 18.30 -6.61
CA VAL A 218 -12.09 17.81 -5.32
C VAL A 218 -12.17 18.92 -4.28
N GLN A 219 -12.74 18.61 -3.12
CA GLN A 219 -12.70 19.51 -1.97
C GLN A 219 -11.49 19.20 -1.09
N THR A 220 -10.68 20.21 -0.80
CA THR A 220 -9.44 20.08 -0.03
C THR A 220 -9.53 20.63 1.39
N VAL A 221 -10.73 20.91 1.89
CA VAL A 221 -10.98 21.49 3.23
C VAL A 221 -10.23 20.77 4.38
N ASN A 222 -10.04 19.45 4.26
CA ASN A 222 -9.33 18.66 5.28
C ASN A 222 -7.80 18.78 5.22
N LEU A 223 -7.25 19.37 4.14
CA LEU A 223 -5.83 19.53 3.88
C LEU A 223 -5.38 20.99 4.05
N ASP A 224 -6.12 21.94 3.46
CA ASP A 224 -5.76 23.37 3.44
C ASP A 224 -6.81 24.30 4.07
N GLY A 225 -7.98 23.77 4.46
CA GLY A 225 -9.08 24.56 5.02
C GLY A 225 -9.88 25.36 3.98
N GLU A 226 -9.58 25.22 2.68
CA GLU A 226 -10.31 25.90 1.63
C GLU A 226 -11.67 25.22 1.38
N THR A 227 -12.73 26.01 1.28
CA THR A 227 -14.10 25.50 1.02
C THR A 227 -14.42 25.35 -0.46
N ASN A 228 -13.61 25.94 -1.33
CA ASN A 228 -13.81 25.92 -2.78
C ASN A 228 -13.46 24.54 -3.37
N LEU A 229 -14.11 24.21 -4.48
CA LEU A 229 -13.80 23.01 -5.25
C LEU A 229 -12.62 23.28 -6.18
N LYS A 230 -11.64 22.38 -6.19
CA LYS A 230 -10.51 22.40 -7.12
C LYS A 230 -10.78 21.45 -8.27
N THR A 231 -10.66 21.95 -9.50
CA THR A 231 -10.80 21.14 -10.72
C THR A 231 -9.52 20.35 -10.99
N ARG A 232 -9.66 19.11 -11.43
CA ARG A 232 -8.60 18.17 -11.82
C ARG A 232 -8.95 17.57 -13.19
N GLU A 233 -7.92 17.33 -14.00
CA GLU A 233 -7.94 16.70 -15.31
C GLU A 233 -6.89 15.57 -15.33
#